data_AF-A0A453PZM1-F1
#
_entry.id   AF-A0A453PZM1-F1
#
_cell.length_a   1.000
_cell.length_b   1.000
_cell.length_c   1.000
_cell.angle_alpha   90.00
_cell.angle_beta   90.00
_cell.angle_gamma   90.00
#
_symmetry.space_group_name_H-M   'P 1'
#
loop_
_entity.id
_entity.type
_entity.pdbx_description
1 polymer ?
#
loop_
_entity_poly.entity_id
_entity_poly.type
_entity_poly.pdbx_seq_one_letter_code
_entity_poly.pdbx_strand_id
1 'polypeptide(L)'
;MVMYEYSSLQAFLELDSSDGPSVSGAVKNSCKPGISFEPQIDPTLTMIRKMDAVSRAATLRNYIDMIQSFDTLSRNDCLWLFALCVTVELPLDAETCASLRSMLRKCSTILATKSEMDDEVVMLNILVAISGVYFGQYQK
;
A
#
# COMPACT_ATOMS: atom_id res chain seq x y z
N MET A 1 -8.20 24.84 -6.89
CA MET A 1 -7.36 23.62 -6.93
C MET A 1 -8.02 22.54 -6.06
N VAL A 2 -9.26 22.15 -6.39
CA VAL A 2 -10.01 21.05 -5.74
C VAL A 2 -10.75 20.21 -6.80
N MET A 3 -10.78 20.70 -8.06
CA MET A 3 -11.47 20.06 -9.17
C MET A 3 -10.71 18.86 -9.75
N TYR A 4 -9.37 18.80 -9.61
CA TYR A 4 -8.56 17.71 -10.17
C TYR A 4 -8.64 16.42 -9.33
N GLU A 5 -8.74 16.52 -8.01
CA GLU A 5 -8.95 15.33 -7.16
C GLU A 5 -10.34 14.71 -7.39
N TYR A 6 -11.36 15.54 -7.67
CA TYR A 6 -12.72 15.04 -7.91
C TYR A 6 -12.86 14.28 -9.23
N SER A 7 -12.13 14.70 -10.28
CA SER A 7 -12.13 13.99 -11.57
C SER A 7 -11.46 12.62 -11.50
N SER A 8 -10.39 12.46 -10.73
CA SER A 8 -9.77 11.15 -10.53
C SER A 8 -10.71 10.18 -9.80
N LEU A 9 -11.50 10.66 -8.84
CA LEU A 9 -12.46 9.84 -8.08
C LEU A 9 -13.62 9.31 -8.93
N GLN A 10 -14.06 10.05 -9.96
CA GLN A 10 -15.09 9.58 -10.90
C GLN A 10 -14.59 8.40 -11.75
N ALA A 11 -13.32 8.41 -12.18
CA ALA A 11 -12.74 7.33 -12.97
C ALA A 11 -12.64 5.99 -12.21
N PHE A 12 -12.51 6.04 -10.87
CA PHE A 12 -12.47 4.82 -10.03
C PHE A 12 -13.84 4.15 -9.85
N LEU A 13 -14.94 4.89 -10.00
CA LEU A 13 -16.30 4.36 -9.83
C LEU A 13 -16.87 3.71 -11.11
N GLU A 14 -16.32 4.02 -12.29
CA GLU A 14 -16.83 3.53 -13.57
C GLU A 14 -16.35 2.12 -13.98
N LEU A 15 -15.42 1.49 -13.24
CA LEU A 15 -14.86 0.18 -13.60
C LEU A 15 -15.62 -1.04 -13.04
N ASP A 16 -16.75 -0.87 -12.36
CA ASP A 16 -17.55 -1.97 -11.81
C ASP A 16 -18.54 -2.57 -12.83
N SER A 17 -18.04 -3.05 -13.96
CA SER A 17 -18.83 -3.92 -14.84
C SER A 17 -17.95 -4.88 -15.64
N SER A 18 -17.95 -6.14 -15.18
CA SER A 18 -18.01 -7.40 -15.96
C SER A 18 -16.94 -8.45 -15.58
N ASP A 19 -17.48 -9.54 -15.01
CA ASP A 19 -17.11 -10.96 -15.07
C ASP A 19 -15.71 -11.48 -14.65
N GLY A 20 -15.70 -12.08 -13.45
CA GLY A 20 -15.41 -13.52 -13.25
C GLY A 20 -13.95 -14.04 -13.39
N PRO A 21 -13.38 -14.76 -12.39
CA PRO A 21 -11.99 -15.19 -12.42
C PRO A 21 -11.80 -16.60 -12.99
N SER A 22 -10.66 -16.85 -13.66
CA SER A 22 -10.14 -18.19 -13.90
C SER A 22 -8.68 -18.27 -13.49
N VAL A 23 -8.42 -19.09 -12.46
CA VAL A 23 -7.10 -19.43 -11.91
C VAL A 23 -6.44 -20.51 -12.78
N SER A 24 -5.11 -20.45 -12.95
CA SER A 24 -4.18 -21.60 -12.88
C SER A 24 -2.82 -21.25 -13.51
N GLY A 25 -1.72 -21.63 -12.84
CA GLY A 25 -0.41 -21.73 -13.49
C GLY A 25 0.79 -21.61 -12.55
N ALA A 26 1.23 -22.74 -11.99
CA ALA A 26 2.43 -22.88 -11.17
C ALA A 26 3.74 -22.61 -11.92
N VAL A 27 4.72 -21.96 -11.28
CA VAL A 27 6.15 -22.12 -11.63
C VAL A 27 7.02 -22.06 -10.36
N LYS A 28 7.88 -23.07 -10.27
CA LYS A 28 8.96 -23.33 -9.29
C LYS A 28 10.26 -22.75 -9.86
N ASN A 29 11.24 -22.34 -9.04
CA ASN A 29 12.70 -22.57 -9.22
C ASN A 29 13.64 -21.72 -8.29
N SER A 30 14.33 -22.41 -7.36
CA SER A 30 15.78 -22.45 -7.05
C SER A 30 16.68 -21.18 -6.83
N CYS A 31 17.20 -21.08 -5.59
CA CYS A 31 18.59 -20.80 -5.10
C CYS A 31 19.41 -19.52 -5.43
N LYS A 32 19.63 -18.65 -4.42
CA LYS A 32 20.95 -18.17 -3.90
C LYS A 32 20.79 -17.24 -2.66
N PRO A 33 21.68 -17.29 -1.65
CA PRO A 33 21.57 -16.47 -0.44
C PRO A 33 22.29 -15.14 -0.61
N GLY A 34 21.53 -14.08 -0.84
CA GLY A 34 21.93 -12.69 -0.63
C GLY A 34 20.79 -12.04 0.14
N ILE A 35 21.04 -11.64 1.39
CA ILE A 35 20.03 -11.04 2.27
C ILE A 35 19.75 -9.63 1.73
N SER A 36 18.80 -9.54 0.82
CA SER A 36 17.93 -8.38 0.65
C SER A 36 16.61 -8.78 1.30
N PHE A 37 16.16 -8.02 2.30
CA PHE A 37 14.85 -8.22 2.92
C PHE A 37 13.73 -7.72 1.98
N GLU A 38 13.71 -8.21 0.76
CA GLU A 38 12.49 -8.25 -0.05
C GLU A 38 11.74 -9.50 0.42
N PRO A 39 10.54 -9.39 1.01
CA PRO A 39 9.74 -10.56 1.32
C PRO A 39 9.38 -11.24 0.00
N GLN A 40 10.10 -12.31 -0.37
CA GLN A 40 9.86 -13.08 -1.60
C GLN A 40 8.53 -13.87 -1.58
N ILE A 41 7.66 -13.59 -0.62
CA ILE A 41 6.37 -14.21 -0.42
C ILE A 41 5.35 -13.08 -0.51
N ASP A 42 4.40 -13.21 -1.43
CA ASP A 42 3.31 -12.24 -1.53
C ASP A 42 2.52 -12.19 -0.21
N PRO A 43 2.20 -10.99 0.30
CA PRO A 43 1.52 -10.82 1.57
C PRO A 43 0.12 -11.45 1.49
N THR A 44 -0.03 -12.62 2.12
CA THR A 44 -1.34 -13.25 2.21
C THR A 44 -2.08 -12.71 3.42
N LEU A 45 -3.33 -12.28 3.26
CA LEU A 45 -4.19 -11.82 4.37
C LEU A 45 -4.25 -12.82 5.52
N THR A 46 -4.25 -14.13 5.21
CA THR A 46 -4.22 -15.21 6.19
C THR A 46 -2.97 -15.19 7.05
N MET A 47 -1.81 -14.81 6.50
CA MET A 47 -0.57 -14.68 7.26
C MET A 47 -0.63 -13.49 8.21
N ILE A 48 -1.07 -12.33 7.71
CA ILE A 48 -1.11 -11.10 8.51
C ILE A 48 -2.19 -11.18 9.59
N ARG A 49 -3.34 -11.81 9.32
CA ARG A 49 -4.41 -12.02 10.32
C ARG A 49 -4.03 -12.93 11.48
N LYS A 50 -3.01 -13.77 11.34
CA LYS A 50 -2.49 -14.59 12.45
C LYS A 50 -1.72 -13.74 13.48
N MET A 51 -1.30 -12.54 13.12
CA MET A 51 -0.69 -11.58 14.04
C MET A 51 -1.77 -10.92 14.90
N ASP A 52 -1.45 -10.69 16.17
CA ASP A 52 -2.28 -9.87 17.05
C ASP A 52 -2.29 -8.41 16.57
N ALA A 53 -3.29 -7.64 17.03
CA ALA A 53 -3.48 -6.26 16.59
C ALA A 53 -2.26 -5.35 16.83
N VAL A 54 -1.54 -5.55 17.95
CA VAL A 54 -0.35 -4.74 18.28
C VAL A 54 0.79 -5.08 17.35
N SER A 55 1.03 -6.37 17.09
CA SER A 55 2.02 -6.81 16.12
C SER A 55 1.73 -6.31 14.71
N ARG A 56 0.46 -6.34 14.25
CA ARG A 56 0.09 -5.80 12.94
C ARG A 56 0.40 -4.31 12.81
N ALA A 57 0.04 -3.51 13.82
CA ALA A 57 0.35 -2.08 13.84
C ALA A 57 1.86 -1.82 13.90
N ALA A 58 2.62 -2.59 14.69
CA ALA A 58 4.08 -2.49 14.73
C ALA A 58 4.72 -2.87 13.38
N THR A 59 4.26 -3.95 12.74
CA THR A 59 4.74 -4.35 11.40
C THR A 59 4.45 -3.27 10.36
N LEU A 60 3.24 -2.67 10.37
CA LEU A 60 2.92 -1.55 9.49
C LEU A 60 3.89 -0.38 9.69
N ARG A 61 4.09 0.05 10.94
CA ARG A 61 5.00 1.16 11.25
C ARG A 61 6.43 0.88 10.80
N ASN A 62 6.97 -0.29 11.14
CA ASN A 62 8.32 -0.68 10.75
C ASN A 62 8.49 -0.72 9.23
N TYR A 63 7.47 -1.20 8.51
CA TYR A 63 7.49 -1.25 7.05
C TYR A 63 7.42 0.15 6.44
N ILE A 64 6.57 1.03 6.98
CA ILE A 64 6.50 2.44 6.58
C ILE A 64 7.85 3.14 6.79
N ASP A 65 8.52 2.88 7.91
CA ASP A 65 9.81 3.49 8.21
C ASP A 65 10.89 2.97 7.25
N MET A 66 10.86 1.68 6.91
CA MET A 66 11.77 1.08 5.94
C MET A 66 11.66 1.77 4.56
N ILE A 67 10.45 1.95 4.04
CA ILE A 67 10.24 2.54 2.71
C ILE A 67 10.58 4.04 2.64
N GLN A 68 10.72 4.74 3.78
CA GLN A 68 11.10 6.16 3.75
C GLN A 68 12.47 6.36 3.08
N SER A 69 13.34 5.36 3.20
CA SER A 69 14.68 5.34 2.61
C SER A 69 14.70 5.06 1.10
N PHE A 70 13.58 4.62 0.51
CA PHE A 70 13.53 4.21 -0.89
C PHE A 70 13.18 5.39 -1.81
N ASP A 71 13.83 5.53 -2.96
CA ASP A 71 13.48 6.57 -3.93
C ASP A 71 12.22 6.22 -4.75
N THR A 72 11.94 4.93 -4.91
CA THR A 72 10.80 4.37 -5.64
C THR A 72 10.17 3.24 -4.83
N LEU A 73 8.90 2.91 -5.06
CA LEU A 73 8.24 1.75 -4.46
C LEU A 73 7.95 0.73 -5.54
N SER A 74 8.36 -0.51 -5.30
CA SER A 74 8.02 -1.62 -6.19
C SER A 74 6.55 -2.01 -6.06
N ARG A 75 6.09 -2.84 -7.00
CA ARG A 75 4.78 -3.50 -6.88
C ARG A 75 4.63 -4.31 -5.60
N ASN A 76 5.69 -5.02 -5.19
CA ASN A 76 5.65 -5.85 -3.99
C ASN A 76 5.50 -4.98 -2.73
N ASP A 77 6.24 -3.86 -2.67
CA ASP A 77 6.13 -2.89 -1.58
C ASP A 77 4.70 -2.36 -1.43
N CYS A 78 4.09 -1.99 -2.56
CA CYS A 78 2.73 -1.48 -2.57
C CYS A 78 1.72 -2.53 -2.09
N LEU A 79 1.90 -3.80 -2.48
CA LEU A 79 1.05 -4.90 -2.04
C LEU A 79 1.18 -5.16 -0.53
N TRP A 80 2.40 -5.10 0.03
CA TRP A 80 2.61 -5.24 1.48
C TRP A 80 1.95 -4.12 2.25
N LEU A 81 2.14 -2.88 1.80
CA LEU A 81 1.50 -1.72 2.42
C LEU A 81 -0.02 -1.83 2.37
N PHE A 82 -0.58 -2.20 1.23
CA PHE A 82 -2.00 -2.42 1.08
C PHE A 82 -2.50 -3.50 2.06
N ALA A 83 -1.87 -4.67 2.06
CA ALA A 83 -2.26 -5.80 2.90
C ALA A 83 -2.15 -5.48 4.41
N LEU A 84 -1.14 -4.72 4.81
CA LEU A 84 -0.98 -4.25 6.19
C LEU A 84 -2.06 -3.20 6.53
N CYS A 85 -2.33 -2.24 5.65
CA CYS A 85 -3.37 -1.23 5.87
C CYS A 85 -4.76 -1.85 6.07
N VAL A 86 -5.15 -2.83 5.23
CA VAL A 86 -6.48 -3.45 5.33
C VAL A 86 -6.64 -4.39 6.53
N THR A 87 -5.55 -4.72 7.22
CA THR A 87 -5.57 -5.61 8.40
C THR A 87 -5.37 -4.89 9.72
N VAL A 88 -5.00 -3.61 9.70
CA VAL A 88 -4.93 -2.79 10.91
C VAL A 88 -6.35 -2.41 11.33
N GLU A 89 -6.66 -2.70 12.60
CA GLU A 89 -7.96 -2.41 13.21
C GLU A 89 -7.97 -1.01 13.82
N LEU A 90 -9.13 -0.35 13.83
CA LEU A 90 -9.36 0.91 14.53
C LEU A 90 -9.78 0.65 15.99
N PRO A 91 -9.46 1.55 16.95
CA PRO A 91 -8.83 2.86 16.78
C PRO A 91 -7.31 2.79 16.61
N LEU A 92 -6.77 3.68 15.75
CA LEU A 92 -5.33 3.83 15.56
C LEU A 92 -4.70 4.56 16.74
N ASP A 93 -3.52 4.10 17.17
CA ASP A 93 -2.68 4.86 18.08
C ASP A 93 -2.00 6.05 17.36
N ALA A 94 -1.52 7.01 18.16
CA ALA A 94 -0.92 8.24 17.64
C ALA A 94 0.34 7.98 16.81
N GLU A 95 1.12 6.97 17.15
CA GLU A 95 2.35 6.62 16.43
C GLU A 95 2.01 6.04 15.06
N THR A 96 1.06 5.11 15.00
CA THR A 96 0.59 4.55 13.72
C THR A 96 -0.02 5.63 12.83
N CYS A 97 -0.75 6.60 13.40
CA CYS A 97 -1.22 7.78 12.66
C CYS A 97 -0.06 8.64 12.11
N ALA A 98 1.01 8.83 12.88
CA ALA A 98 2.19 9.58 12.44
C ALA A 98 2.90 8.86 11.28
N SER A 99 3.09 7.54 11.39
CA SER A 99 3.65 6.72 10.31
C SER A 99 2.79 6.79 9.05
N LEU A 100 1.46 6.64 9.14
CA LEU A 100 0.56 6.76 7.99
C LEU A 100 0.66 8.12 7.29
N ARG A 101 0.79 9.23 8.05
CA ARG A 101 1.05 10.56 7.45
C ARG A 101 2.38 10.61 6.71
N SER A 102 3.44 9.99 7.25
CA SER A 102 4.75 9.93 6.58
C SER A 102 4.70 9.09 5.30
N MET A 103 4.01 7.95 5.32
CA MET A 103 3.74 7.16 4.12
C MET A 103 2.94 7.95 3.07
N LEU A 104 1.86 8.63 3.47
CA LEU A 104 1.04 9.47 2.59
C LEU A 104 1.92 10.50 1.86
N ARG A 105 2.72 11.26 2.61
CA ARG A 105 3.66 12.25 2.04
C ARG A 105 4.65 11.62 1.07
N LYS A 106 5.23 10.46 1.42
CA LYS A 106 6.17 9.74 0.57
C LYS A 106 5.51 9.32 -0.76
N CYS A 107 4.33 8.71 -0.70
CA CYS A 107 3.60 8.28 -1.89
C CYS A 107 3.24 9.47 -2.78
N SER A 108 2.78 10.59 -2.20
CA SER A 108 2.50 11.81 -2.95
C SER A 108 3.75 12.40 -3.62
N THR A 109 4.91 12.38 -2.95
CA THR A 109 6.18 12.82 -3.54
C THR A 109 6.57 11.95 -4.73
N ILE A 110 6.43 10.62 -4.63
CA ILE A 110 6.72 9.70 -5.73
C ILE A 110 5.70 9.89 -6.87
N LEU A 111 4.42 10.10 -6.57
CA LEU A 111 3.41 10.42 -7.59
C LEU A 111 3.75 11.69 -8.34
N ALA A 112 4.25 12.73 -7.66
CA ALA A 112 4.61 14.00 -8.28
C ALA A 112 5.81 13.89 -9.24
N THR A 113 6.65 12.85 -9.12
CA THR A 113 7.77 12.62 -10.04
C THR A 113 7.40 11.77 -11.25
N LYS A 114 6.24 11.10 -11.23
CA LYS A 114 5.75 10.23 -12.31
C LYS A 114 4.79 11.00 -13.22
N SER A 115 5.07 11.01 -14.53
CA SER A 115 4.28 11.72 -15.53
C SER A 115 3.35 10.82 -16.34
N GLU A 116 3.62 9.51 -16.38
CA GLU A 116 2.84 8.53 -17.13
C GLU A 116 1.90 7.77 -16.20
N MET A 117 0.70 7.47 -16.69
CA MET A 117 -0.28 6.66 -15.98
C MET A 117 0.12 5.19 -16.11
N ASP A 118 0.98 4.72 -15.20
CA ASP A 118 1.40 3.32 -15.10
C ASP A 118 0.72 2.59 -13.92
N ASP A 119 0.90 1.27 -13.84
CA ASP A 119 0.34 0.45 -12.75
C ASP A 119 0.85 0.91 -11.36
N GLU A 120 2.06 1.44 -11.29
CA GLU A 120 2.64 1.95 -10.04
C GLU A 120 1.91 3.21 -9.56
N VAL A 121 1.60 4.14 -10.47
CA VAL A 121 0.78 5.32 -10.17
C VAL A 121 -0.59 4.92 -9.65
N VAL A 122 -1.23 3.89 -10.22
CA VAL A 122 -2.51 3.37 -9.73
C VAL A 122 -2.37 2.86 -8.29
N MET A 123 -1.34 2.03 -8.02
CA MET A 123 -1.11 1.49 -6.68
C MET A 123 -0.80 2.57 -5.64
N LEU A 124 0.02 3.56 -5.99
CA LEU A 124 0.33 4.69 -5.12
C LEU A 124 -0.91 5.53 -4.80
N ASN A 125 -1.77 5.77 -5.80
CA ASN A 125 -3.04 6.47 -5.59
C ASN A 125 -3.97 5.71 -4.63
N ILE A 126 -4.02 4.38 -4.71
CA ILE A 126 -4.78 3.55 -3.77
C ILE A 126 -4.24 3.71 -2.34
N LEU A 127 -2.91 3.68 -2.15
CA LEU A 127 -2.28 3.86 -0.83
C LEU A 127 -2.55 5.27 -0.26
N VAL A 128 -2.51 6.29 -1.11
CA VAL A 128 -2.86 7.67 -0.78
C VAL A 128 -4.32 7.78 -0.35
N ALA A 129 -5.24 7.15 -1.08
CA ALA A 129 -6.66 7.13 -0.72
C ALA A 129 -6.93 6.42 0.61
N ILE A 130 -6.32 5.26 0.86
CA ILE A 130 -6.48 4.53 2.13
C ILE A 130 -5.92 5.36 3.30
N SER A 131 -4.73 5.92 3.15
CA SER A 131 -4.11 6.73 4.21
C SER A 131 -4.89 8.01 4.46
N GLY A 132 -5.24 8.73 3.41
CA GLY A 132 -5.87 10.04 3.51
C GLY A 132 -7.37 9.98 3.83
N VAL A 133 -8.14 9.18 3.08
CA VAL A 133 -9.61 9.10 3.22
C VAL A 133 -10.00 8.13 4.32
N TYR A 134 -9.58 6.87 4.23
CA TYR A 134 -10.05 5.82 5.14
C TYR A 134 -9.54 6.03 6.56
N PHE A 135 -8.25 6.31 6.72
CA PHE A 135 -7.67 6.63 8.02
C PHE A 135 -7.76 8.12 8.41
N GLY A 136 -8.31 8.97 7.54
CA GLY A 136 -8.52 10.39 7.82
C GLY A 136 -7.22 11.20 8.03
N GLN A 137 -6.14 10.86 7.32
CA GLN A 137 -4.82 11.49 7.53
C GLN A 137 -4.57 12.73 6.65
N TYR A 138 -5.51 13.15 5.78
CA TYR A 138 -5.34 14.34 4.93
C TYR A 138 -5.28 15.68 5.70
N GLN A 139 -5.80 15.73 6.93
CA GLN A 139 -5.82 16.96 7.72
C GLN A 139 -5.80 16.63 9.21
N LYS A 140 -4.63 16.78 9.84
CA LYS A 140 -4.43 16.90 11.29
C LYS A 140 -2.99 17.27 11.56
#